data_AF-A0A927FB60-F1
#
_entry.id   AF-A0A927FB60-F1
#
_cell.length_a   1.000
_cell.length_b   1.000
_cell.length_c   1.000
_cell.angle_alpha   90.00
_cell.angle_beta   90.00
_cell.angle_gamma   90.00
#
_symmetry.space_group_name_H-M   'P 1'
#
loop_
_entity.id
_entity.type
_entity.pdbx_description
1 polymer ?
#
loop_
_entity_poly.entity_id
_entity_poly.type
_entity_poly.pdbx_seq_one_letter_code
_entity_poly.pdbx_strand_id
1 'polypeptide(L)'
;MEDNSSEPASKFSFGGWLLGGMVAYGMFGQLAAVLASAGLGVSSRLVTVPSRALLLGMALASLIVLLFRPGRAVLSSALIAYGLFWLAFGSRILMEAATRVDVVVETGRFTLQFIVTMTLGGVLIPSLAVILNGCWEKHRFIRNTSFFLALGSGITTVIFYGNRFTNFENRMSAGDTEGGVQTINSIPIGYLGASLVIFAAYYVVCLRQRGFWRWIPTIVAGGLGLFLLVGSASRGPILGAAVTLLFFFAAQARRLDFRGVSFLLVGGIVGVTGLVMLAQFTGSAVINRIMGIGYAVATNSEGAARVNLYEMAAEEIAASPIVGSSLTLRADDGTDMYPHNLFIESMLATGLAGTIPLTYVLFYAFKCAWTILLNRAELGWVSLLFMLYFMYQMVGGAIYSSGQFWIGTATVISCGTWIRRNNYELPD
;
A
#
# COMPACT_ATOMS: atom_id res chain seq x y z
N MET A 1 41.51 -31.80 4.34
CA MET A 1 41.29 -30.42 4.79
C MET A 1 39.82 -30.14 4.62
N GLU A 2 39.03 -30.57 5.59
CA GLU A 2 37.62 -30.22 5.72
C GLU A 2 37.56 -28.77 6.23
N ASP A 3 37.10 -27.85 5.39
CA ASP A 3 36.74 -26.51 5.84
C ASP A 3 35.39 -26.62 6.56
N ASN A 4 35.51 -26.87 7.86
CA ASN A 4 34.42 -26.93 8.81
C ASN A 4 34.07 -25.51 9.30
N SER A 5 33.86 -24.58 8.37
CA SER A 5 33.30 -23.25 8.65
C SER A 5 31.79 -23.38 8.87
N SER A 6 31.46 -24.01 10.00
CA SER A 6 30.16 -23.86 10.66
C SER A 6 29.99 -22.41 11.09
N GLU A 7 29.62 -21.54 10.14
CA GLU A 7 29.17 -20.19 10.44
C GLU A 7 28.02 -20.28 11.48
N PRO A 8 28.03 -19.45 12.53
CA PRO A 8 27.12 -19.58 13.66
C PRO A 8 25.69 -19.18 13.24
N ALA A 9 24.94 -20.14 12.67
CA ALA A 9 23.58 -20.00 12.15
C ALA A 9 22.57 -19.33 13.12
N SER A 10 22.88 -19.24 14.42
CA SER A 10 22.00 -18.66 15.45
C SER A 10 22.06 -17.13 15.55
N LYS A 11 23.20 -16.48 15.31
CA LYS A 11 23.35 -15.00 15.44
C LYS A 11 22.81 -14.22 14.23
N PHE A 12 22.45 -14.92 13.15
CA PHE A 12 22.03 -14.32 11.89
C PHE A 12 20.52 -14.10 11.75
N SER A 13 19.71 -14.59 12.70
CA SER A 13 18.25 -14.52 12.62
C SER A 13 17.65 -13.12 12.82
N PHE A 14 18.31 -12.24 13.60
CA PHE A 14 17.75 -10.95 14.03
C PHE A 14 17.38 -10.01 12.87
N GLY A 15 18.22 -9.91 11.83
CA GLY A 15 17.96 -9.03 10.68
C GLY A 15 16.68 -9.41 9.91
N GLY A 16 16.40 -10.72 9.78
CA GLY A 16 15.17 -11.20 9.16
C GLY A 16 13.92 -10.98 10.01
N TRP A 17 14.04 -11.06 11.35
CA TRP A 17 12.94 -10.69 12.26
C TRP A 17 12.63 -9.21 12.16
N LEU A 18 13.66 -8.35 12.12
CA LEU A 18 13.49 -6.91 12.02
C LEU A 18 12.89 -6.49 10.67
N LEU A 19 13.35 -7.08 9.56
CA LEU A 19 12.73 -6.92 8.25
C LEU A 19 11.25 -7.33 8.30
N GLY A 20 10.96 -8.47 8.93
CA GLY A 20 9.59 -8.94 9.12
C GLY A 20 8.71 -7.97 9.90
N GLY A 21 9.21 -7.45 11.01
CA GLY A 21 8.54 -6.44 11.81
C GLY A 21 8.26 -5.18 11.00
N MET A 22 9.26 -4.64 10.29
CA MET A 22 9.10 -3.43 9.47
C MET A 22 8.08 -3.60 8.35
N VAL A 23 8.17 -4.68 7.58
CA VAL A 23 7.26 -4.92 6.44
C VAL A 23 5.83 -5.12 6.94
N ALA A 24 5.64 -5.99 7.93
CA ALA A 24 4.32 -6.30 8.45
C ALA A 24 3.67 -5.09 9.15
N TYR A 25 4.44 -4.40 9.99
CA TYR A 25 3.97 -3.22 10.72
C TYR A 25 3.79 -1.99 9.82
N GLY A 26 4.69 -1.78 8.87
CA GLY A 26 4.57 -0.69 7.90
C GLY A 26 3.37 -0.84 6.98
N MET A 27 3.02 -2.08 6.61
CA MET A 27 1.84 -2.37 5.79
C MET A 27 0.52 -2.26 6.55
N PHE A 28 0.46 -2.86 7.74
CA PHE A 28 -0.82 -3.05 8.45
C PHE A 28 -0.81 -2.51 9.89
N GLY A 29 0.34 -2.41 10.53
CA GLY A 29 0.48 -1.97 11.92
C GLY A 29 0.07 -0.52 12.16
N GLN A 30 0.35 0.40 11.22
CA GLN A 30 -0.14 1.79 11.34
C GLN A 30 -1.67 1.88 11.26
N LEU A 31 -2.28 1.09 10.37
CA LEU A 31 -3.75 1.02 10.28
C LEU A 31 -4.35 0.41 11.55
N ALA A 32 -3.74 -0.66 12.06
CA ALA A 32 -4.12 -1.26 13.35
C ALA A 32 -4.05 -0.24 14.49
N ALA A 33 -3.01 0.60 14.53
CA ALA A 33 -2.87 1.65 15.54
C ALA A 33 -3.99 2.70 15.46
N VAL A 34 -4.37 3.14 14.25
CA VAL A 34 -5.49 4.06 14.08
C VAL A 34 -6.80 3.40 14.52
N LEU A 35 -7.05 2.16 14.11
CA LEU A 35 -8.24 1.39 14.49
C LEU A 35 -8.34 1.18 16.00
N ALA A 36 -7.21 0.88 16.66
CA ALA A 36 -7.15 0.74 18.10
C ALA A 36 -7.46 2.07 18.80
N SER A 37 -6.93 3.19 18.31
CA SER A 37 -7.23 4.51 18.89
C SER A 37 -8.72 4.83 18.86
N ALA A 38 -9.37 4.50 17.74
CA ALA A 38 -10.79 4.72 17.58
C ALA A 38 -11.62 3.82 18.50
N GLY A 39 -11.26 2.54 18.58
CA GLY A 39 -11.94 1.60 19.45
C GLY A 39 -11.79 1.89 20.94
N LEU A 40 -10.67 2.51 21.34
CA LEU A 40 -10.41 2.92 22.73
C LEU A 40 -11.03 4.28 23.07
N GLY A 41 -11.62 4.99 22.10
CA GLY A 41 -12.16 6.33 22.35
C GLY A 41 -11.10 7.39 22.69
N VAL A 42 -9.83 7.14 22.34
CA VAL A 42 -8.72 8.06 22.64
C VAL A 42 -8.34 8.88 21.43
N SER A 43 -7.71 10.04 21.66
CA SER A 43 -7.16 10.85 20.57
C SER A 43 -6.24 10.01 19.69
N SER A 44 -6.50 10.03 18.37
CA SER A 44 -5.72 9.27 17.38
C SER A 44 -4.23 9.59 17.44
N ARG A 45 -3.85 10.80 17.85
CA ARG A 45 -2.45 11.22 18.02
C ARG A 45 -1.73 10.42 19.11
N LEU A 46 -2.40 10.09 20.21
CA LEU A 46 -1.80 9.35 21.33
C LEU A 46 -1.35 7.93 20.94
N VAL A 47 -1.94 7.35 19.90
CA VAL A 47 -1.58 6.01 19.42
C VAL A 47 -0.76 6.08 18.12
N THR A 48 -1.14 6.96 17.19
CA THR A 48 -0.48 7.05 15.87
C THR A 48 0.92 7.66 15.93
N VAL A 49 1.20 8.58 16.86
CA VAL A 49 2.55 9.14 17.01
C VAL A 49 3.53 8.09 17.55
N PRO A 50 3.25 7.39 18.67
CA PRO A 50 4.09 6.26 19.10
C PRO A 50 4.21 5.16 18.05
N SER A 51 3.13 4.88 17.32
CA SER A 51 3.15 3.91 16.21
C SER A 51 4.15 4.29 15.11
N ARG A 52 4.16 5.55 14.69
CA ARG A 52 5.14 6.04 13.69
C ARG A 52 6.55 6.03 14.25
N ALA A 53 6.74 6.42 15.51
CA ALA A 53 8.04 6.36 16.18
C ALA A 53 8.57 4.91 16.26
N LEU A 54 7.70 3.93 16.49
CA LEU A 54 8.05 2.51 16.47
C LEU A 54 8.52 2.07 15.07
N LEU A 55 7.78 2.43 14.00
CA LEU A 55 8.21 2.11 12.63
C LEU A 55 9.57 2.73 12.30
N LEU A 56 9.76 4.00 12.65
CA LEU A 56 11.03 4.70 12.45
C LEU A 56 12.15 4.06 13.27
N GLY A 57 11.90 3.69 14.52
CA GLY A 57 12.86 3.00 15.38
C GLY A 57 13.28 1.65 14.82
N MET A 58 12.34 0.86 14.29
CA MET A 58 12.65 -0.39 13.59
C MET A 58 13.49 -0.15 12.32
N ALA A 59 13.15 0.90 11.56
CA ALA A 59 13.90 1.28 10.36
C ALA A 59 15.35 1.68 10.67
N LEU A 60 15.55 2.55 11.66
CA LEU A 60 16.87 2.97 12.11
C LEU A 60 17.68 1.79 12.66
N ALA A 61 17.06 0.94 13.48
CA ALA A 61 17.71 -0.29 13.97
C ALA A 61 18.13 -1.19 12.80
N SER A 62 17.32 -1.29 11.74
CA SER A 62 17.65 -2.10 10.57
C SER A 62 18.83 -1.51 9.80
N LEU A 63 18.87 -0.20 9.63
CA LEU A 63 20.01 0.49 9.00
C LEU A 63 21.29 0.32 9.82
N ILE A 64 21.21 0.43 11.15
CA ILE A 64 22.37 0.19 12.04
C ILE A 64 22.87 -1.24 11.91
N VAL A 65 21.97 -2.23 11.90
CA VAL A 65 22.35 -3.65 11.69
C VAL A 65 23.05 -3.85 10.34
N LEU A 66 22.66 -3.12 9.29
CA LEU A 66 23.30 -3.18 7.99
C LEU A 66 24.71 -2.56 7.97
N LEU A 67 24.98 -1.54 8.78
CA LEU A 67 26.33 -0.95 8.91
C LEU A 67 27.34 -1.99 9.41
N PHE A 68 26.92 -2.86 10.33
CA PHE A 68 27.73 -3.98 10.81
C PHE A 68 27.71 -5.20 9.88
N ARG A 69 27.07 -5.11 8.71
CA ARG A 69 26.88 -6.19 7.74
C ARG A 69 26.97 -5.71 6.28
N PRO A 70 28.10 -5.11 5.85
CA PRO A 70 28.21 -4.45 4.54
C PRO A 70 27.95 -5.40 3.36
N GLY A 71 28.27 -6.69 3.46
CA GLY A 71 28.02 -7.68 2.41
C GLY A 71 26.54 -8.00 2.14
N ARG A 72 25.62 -7.54 2.99
CA ARG A 72 24.18 -7.78 2.85
C ARG A 72 23.42 -6.59 2.28
N ALA A 73 24.07 -5.42 2.14
CA ALA A 73 23.47 -4.28 1.50
C ALA A 73 23.25 -4.57 0.00
N VAL A 74 22.06 -4.19 -0.48
CA VAL A 74 21.70 -4.35 -1.88
C VAL A 74 21.85 -3.01 -2.61
N LEU A 75 23.05 -2.76 -3.13
CA LEU A 75 23.21 -1.69 -4.12
C LEU A 75 22.65 -2.17 -5.45
N SER A 76 21.65 -1.47 -5.97
CA SER A 76 21.06 -1.73 -7.28
C SER A 76 20.89 -0.39 -8.00
N SER A 77 20.82 -0.42 -9.33
CA SER A 77 20.45 0.77 -10.11
C SER A 77 19.10 1.35 -9.67
N ALA A 78 18.18 0.51 -9.21
CA ALA A 78 16.91 0.93 -8.65
C ALA A 78 17.08 1.76 -7.37
N LEU A 79 18.06 1.43 -6.51
CA LEU A 79 18.37 2.24 -5.33
C LEU A 79 18.92 3.63 -5.70
N ILE A 80 19.74 3.71 -6.74
CA ILE A 80 20.26 5.00 -7.23
C ILE A 80 19.10 5.86 -7.74
N ALA A 81 18.25 5.31 -8.61
CA ALA A 81 17.06 6.00 -9.11
C ALA A 81 16.10 6.38 -7.97
N TYR A 82 15.95 5.52 -6.97
CA TYR A 82 15.18 5.80 -5.76
C TYR A 82 15.73 7.00 -4.99
N GLY A 83 17.06 7.05 -4.78
CA GLY A 83 17.73 8.19 -4.16
C GLY A 83 17.57 9.48 -4.96
N LEU A 84 17.70 9.42 -6.29
CA LEU A 84 17.50 10.57 -7.17
C LEU A 84 16.06 11.12 -7.11
N PHE A 85 15.05 10.24 -7.13
CA PHE A 85 13.66 10.64 -6.95
C PHE A 85 13.46 11.38 -5.62
N TRP A 86 13.92 10.80 -4.51
CA TRP A 86 13.74 11.41 -3.20
C TRP A 86 14.57 12.68 -2.99
N LEU A 87 15.71 12.82 -3.67
CA LEU A 87 16.45 14.06 -3.69
C LEU A 87 15.65 15.17 -4.38
N ALA A 88 15.06 14.90 -5.55
CA ALA A 88 14.22 15.85 -6.28
C ALA A 88 12.92 16.17 -5.53
N PHE A 89 12.27 15.17 -4.96
CA PHE A 89 11.04 15.37 -4.18
C PHE A 89 11.33 16.09 -2.86
N GLY A 90 12.42 15.74 -2.18
CA GLY A 90 12.87 16.38 -0.95
C GLY A 90 13.27 17.84 -1.17
N SER A 91 13.98 18.15 -2.26
CA SER A 91 14.31 19.54 -2.61
C SER A 91 13.04 20.36 -2.85
N ARG A 92 12.04 19.80 -3.53
CA ARG A 92 10.73 20.45 -3.70
C ARG A 92 10.06 20.77 -2.36
N ILE A 93 10.05 19.83 -1.41
CA ILE A 93 9.50 20.08 -0.06
C ILE A 93 10.23 21.24 0.62
N LEU A 94 11.56 21.28 0.54
CA LEU A 94 12.35 22.35 1.15
C LEU A 94 12.15 23.71 0.47
N MET A 95 12.01 23.73 -0.86
CA MET A 95 11.71 24.96 -1.60
C MET A 95 10.34 25.51 -1.23
N GLU A 96 9.34 24.64 -1.12
CA GLU A 96 7.99 25.03 -0.75
C GLU A 96 7.92 25.51 0.70
N ALA A 97 8.70 24.88 1.58
CA ALA A 97 8.90 25.32 2.96
C ALA A 97 9.50 26.73 3.07
N ALA A 98 10.49 27.03 2.22
CA ALA A 98 11.21 28.30 2.25
C ALA A 98 10.42 29.46 1.63
N THR A 99 9.55 29.15 0.66
CA THR A 99 8.82 30.16 -0.13
C THR A 99 7.42 30.46 0.41
N ARG A 100 6.79 29.52 1.14
CA ARG A 100 5.44 29.69 1.68
C ARG A 100 5.51 30.03 3.18
N VAL A 101 5.70 31.32 3.49
CA VAL A 101 5.83 31.84 4.87
C VAL A 101 4.49 31.85 5.65
N ASP A 102 3.34 31.86 4.96
CA ASP A 102 2.02 32.11 5.56
C ASP A 102 1.07 30.90 5.53
N VAL A 103 1.59 29.69 5.71
CA VAL A 103 0.77 28.47 5.67
C VAL A 103 0.13 28.21 7.04
N VAL A 104 -0.57 29.21 7.58
CA VAL A 104 -1.76 28.93 8.41
C VAL A 104 -2.85 28.56 7.42
N VAL A 105 -2.85 27.27 7.05
CA VAL A 105 -3.90 26.68 6.23
C VAL A 105 -5.19 26.73 7.04
N GLU A 106 -5.98 27.77 6.86
CA GLU A 106 -7.35 27.87 7.40
C GLU A 106 -8.29 26.80 6.81
N THR A 107 -7.81 25.93 5.92
CA THR A 107 -8.52 24.71 5.51
C THR A 107 -8.11 23.46 6.31
N GLY A 108 -7.22 23.60 7.30
CA GLY A 108 -6.99 22.60 8.36
C GLY A 108 -6.45 21.24 7.91
N ARG A 109 -5.92 21.08 6.69
CA ARG A 109 -5.61 19.74 6.17
C ARG A 109 -4.21 19.21 6.46
N PHE A 110 -3.09 19.83 6.06
CA PHE A 110 -1.76 19.32 6.45
C PHE A 110 -0.71 20.42 6.57
N THR A 111 -0.01 20.52 7.70
CA THR A 111 1.13 21.44 7.84
C THR A 111 2.34 20.91 7.10
N LEU A 112 3.27 21.79 6.69
CA LEU A 112 4.57 21.37 6.16
C LEU A 112 5.27 20.39 7.12
N GLN A 113 5.20 20.65 8.43
CA GLN A 113 5.73 19.75 9.46
C GLN A 113 5.13 18.34 9.33
N PHE A 114 3.83 18.22 9.07
CA PHE A 114 3.19 16.93 8.80
C PHE A 114 3.74 16.28 7.53
N ILE A 115 3.86 17.02 6.43
CA ILE A 115 4.39 16.50 5.16
C ILE A 115 5.82 15.98 5.35
N VAL A 116 6.70 16.75 6.00
CA VAL A 116 8.08 16.35 6.29
C VAL A 116 8.11 15.11 7.20
N THR A 117 7.29 15.09 8.25
CA THR A 117 7.24 13.95 9.19
C THR A 117 6.78 12.67 8.49
N MET A 118 5.74 12.76 7.66
CA MET A 118 5.24 11.61 6.90
C MET A 118 6.24 11.17 5.83
N THR A 119 6.83 12.13 5.11
CA THR A 119 7.81 11.86 4.06
C THR A 119 9.04 11.15 4.62
N LEU A 120 9.67 11.71 5.65
CA LEU A 120 10.93 11.17 6.17
C LEU A 120 10.68 9.95 7.06
N GLY A 121 9.84 10.11 8.09
CA GLY A 121 9.66 9.10 9.13
C GLY A 121 8.66 8.00 8.78
N GLY A 122 7.64 8.32 7.98
CA GLY A 122 6.58 7.38 7.59
C GLY A 122 6.88 6.64 6.29
N VAL A 123 7.71 7.22 5.42
CA VAL A 123 7.88 6.76 4.03
C VAL A 123 9.35 6.47 3.71
N LEU A 124 10.18 7.50 3.56
CA LEU A 124 11.54 7.41 3.00
C LEU A 124 12.45 6.51 3.84
N ILE A 125 12.58 6.78 5.15
CA ILE A 125 13.51 6.02 6.00
C ILE A 125 13.06 4.55 6.12
N PRO A 126 11.79 4.22 6.42
CA PRO A 126 11.34 2.83 6.47
C PRO A 126 11.52 2.06 5.16
N SER A 127 11.16 2.65 4.02
CA SER A 127 11.32 2.02 2.72
C SER A 127 12.79 1.88 2.31
N LEU A 128 13.66 2.85 2.63
CA LEU A 128 15.10 2.76 2.44
C LEU A 128 15.72 1.63 3.29
N ALA A 129 15.26 1.48 4.53
CA ALA A 129 15.68 0.37 5.38
C ALA A 129 15.28 -0.99 4.79
N VAL A 130 14.08 -1.10 4.22
CA VAL A 130 13.58 -2.33 3.59
C VAL A 130 14.30 -2.65 2.28
N ILE A 131 14.50 -1.67 1.38
CA ILE A 131 15.13 -1.91 0.07
C ILE A 131 16.59 -2.36 0.20
N LEU A 132 17.31 -1.83 1.19
CA LEU A 132 18.70 -2.18 1.47
C LEU A 132 18.85 -3.55 2.17
N ASN A 133 17.82 -3.99 2.88
CA ASN A 133 17.87 -5.18 3.72
C ASN A 133 17.52 -6.45 2.92
N GLY A 134 18.52 -7.27 2.64
CA GLY A 134 18.38 -8.56 1.94
C GLY A 134 18.10 -9.79 2.82
N CYS A 135 17.71 -9.64 4.09
CA CYS A 135 17.55 -10.78 5.03
C CYS A 135 16.20 -11.52 4.88
N TRP A 136 16.01 -12.23 3.77
CA TRP A 136 14.80 -12.98 3.46
C TRP A 136 14.78 -14.43 3.99
N GLU A 137 15.76 -14.82 4.81
CA GLU A 137 15.84 -16.17 5.40
C GLU A 137 14.61 -16.49 6.27
N LYS A 138 13.97 -15.47 6.84
CA LYS A 138 12.76 -15.58 7.67
C LYS A 138 11.46 -15.28 6.91
N HIS A 139 11.43 -15.40 5.58
CA HIS A 139 10.25 -15.06 4.75
C HIS A 139 8.90 -15.64 5.25
N ARG A 140 8.87 -16.86 5.82
CA ARG A 140 7.65 -17.43 6.40
C ARG A 140 7.11 -16.61 7.58
N PHE A 141 8.01 -16.14 8.45
CA PHE A 141 7.66 -15.24 9.54
C PHE A 141 7.13 -13.92 8.99
N ILE A 142 7.86 -13.29 8.07
CA ILE A 142 7.47 -12.00 7.45
C ILE A 142 6.04 -12.09 6.89
N ARG A 143 5.77 -13.14 6.10
CA ARG A 143 4.46 -13.40 5.51
C ARG A 143 3.37 -13.60 6.56
N ASN A 144 3.60 -14.51 7.51
CA ASN A 144 2.59 -14.87 8.50
C ASN A 144 2.28 -13.68 9.41
N THR A 145 3.28 -12.92 9.85
CA THR A 145 3.08 -11.71 10.67
C THR A 145 2.30 -10.65 9.90
N SER A 146 2.62 -10.45 8.61
CA SER A 146 1.84 -9.53 7.75
C SER A 146 0.39 -9.97 7.61
N PHE A 147 0.16 -11.26 7.36
CA PHE A 147 -1.18 -11.84 7.26
C PHE A 147 -1.98 -11.70 8.56
N PHE A 148 -1.40 -12.07 9.70
CA PHE A 148 -2.10 -12.00 10.99
C PHE A 148 -2.30 -10.57 11.47
N LEU A 149 -1.40 -9.62 11.17
CA LEU A 149 -1.64 -8.20 11.42
C LEU A 149 -2.77 -7.64 10.54
N ALA A 150 -2.83 -8.02 9.25
CA ALA A 150 -3.94 -7.65 8.38
C ALA A 150 -5.26 -8.24 8.91
N LEU A 151 -5.26 -9.52 9.31
CA LEU A 151 -6.44 -10.20 9.83
C LEU A 151 -6.90 -9.57 11.14
N GLY A 152 -5.98 -9.32 12.08
CA GLY A 152 -6.25 -8.63 13.33
C GLY A 152 -6.83 -7.25 13.09
N SER A 153 -6.23 -6.46 12.20
CA SER A 153 -6.76 -5.15 11.79
C SER A 153 -8.18 -5.25 11.23
N GLY A 154 -8.46 -6.27 10.42
CA GLY A 154 -9.79 -6.48 9.85
C GLY A 154 -10.83 -6.81 10.93
N ILE A 155 -10.48 -7.69 11.86
CA ILE A 155 -11.34 -8.05 13.00
C ILE A 155 -11.61 -6.82 13.87
N THR A 156 -10.56 -6.06 14.21
CA THR A 156 -10.67 -4.81 14.95
C THR A 156 -11.57 -3.81 14.23
N THR A 157 -11.48 -3.72 12.90
CA THR A 157 -12.38 -2.88 12.10
C THR A 157 -13.84 -3.31 12.25
N VAL A 158 -14.14 -4.60 12.17
CA VAL A 158 -15.52 -5.09 12.35
C VAL A 158 -16.03 -4.89 13.77
N ILE A 159 -15.19 -5.11 14.79
CA ILE A 159 -15.60 -4.92 16.18
C ILE A 159 -15.99 -3.46 16.45
N PHE A 160 -15.17 -2.51 15.99
CA PHE A 160 -15.39 -1.09 16.31
C PHE A 160 -16.27 -0.34 15.30
N TYR A 161 -16.32 -0.80 14.05
CA TYR A 161 -17.06 -0.14 12.97
C TYR A 161 -18.15 -1.01 12.34
N GLY A 162 -18.36 -2.24 12.81
CA GLY A 162 -19.36 -3.19 12.30
C GLY A 162 -20.76 -2.59 12.16
N ASN A 163 -21.21 -1.90 13.21
CA ASN A 163 -22.53 -1.26 13.25
C ASN A 163 -22.70 -0.18 12.17
N ARG A 164 -21.61 0.47 11.76
CA ARG A 164 -21.65 1.48 10.68
C ARG A 164 -21.76 0.86 9.29
N PHE A 165 -21.22 -0.35 9.11
CA PHE A 165 -21.43 -1.10 7.86
C PHE A 165 -22.86 -1.61 7.74
N THR A 166 -23.49 -2.01 8.85
CA THR A 166 -24.85 -2.59 8.85
C THR A 166 -25.95 -1.54 8.71
N ASN A 167 -25.72 -0.32 9.21
CA ASN A 167 -26.74 0.74 9.13
C ASN A 167 -26.82 1.37 7.73
N PHE A 168 -25.89 1.07 6.81
CA PHE A 168 -25.79 1.64 5.46
C PHE A 168 -25.87 3.18 5.39
N GLU A 169 -25.73 3.84 6.53
CA GLU A 169 -25.64 5.28 6.64
C GLU A 169 -24.30 5.74 6.05
N ASN A 170 -24.32 6.98 5.53
CA ASN A 170 -23.29 7.66 4.76
C ASN A 170 -21.83 7.17 4.95
N ARG A 171 -21.04 7.18 3.85
CA ARG A 171 -19.59 6.90 3.85
C ARG A 171 -18.97 7.47 5.13
N MET A 172 -18.19 6.65 5.83
CA MET A 172 -17.30 7.15 6.88
C MET A 172 -16.37 8.19 6.25
N SER A 173 -16.74 9.46 6.39
CA SER A 173 -16.00 10.59 5.88
C SER A 173 -14.90 10.89 6.87
N ALA A 174 -13.68 11.08 6.38
CA ALA A 174 -12.57 11.43 7.25
C ALA A 174 -12.89 12.77 7.93
N GLY A 175 -12.98 12.77 9.26
CA GLY A 175 -13.23 13.98 10.05
C GLY A 175 -14.60 14.09 10.69
N ASP A 176 -15.54 13.17 10.42
CA ASP A 176 -16.76 13.09 11.23
C ASP A 176 -16.37 12.69 12.65
N THR A 177 -16.66 13.55 13.63
CA THR A 177 -16.41 13.30 15.05
C THR A 177 -17.72 12.91 15.73
N GLU A 178 -17.81 11.67 16.18
CA GLU A 178 -18.71 11.29 17.27
C GLU A 178 -17.86 11.05 18.51
N GLY A 179 -18.18 11.74 19.60
CA GLY A 179 -17.47 11.57 20.89
C GLY A 179 -15.99 11.97 20.88
N GLY A 180 -15.55 12.83 19.95
CA GLY A 180 -14.15 13.30 19.86
C GLY A 180 -13.18 12.35 19.14
N VAL A 181 -13.68 11.24 18.58
CA VAL A 181 -12.87 10.28 17.81
C VAL A 181 -12.98 10.60 16.32
N GLN A 182 -11.85 10.91 15.68
CA GLN A 182 -11.79 11.07 14.23
C GLN A 182 -12.03 9.72 13.55
N THR A 183 -13.07 9.67 12.73
CA THR A 183 -13.45 8.48 11.96
C THR A 183 -12.44 8.18 10.86
N ILE A 184 -12.16 6.89 10.66
CA ILE A 184 -11.21 6.43 9.65
C ILE A 184 -11.85 6.54 8.27
N ASN A 185 -11.08 7.05 7.31
CA ASN A 185 -11.51 7.09 5.92
C ASN A 185 -11.85 5.67 5.43
N SER A 186 -12.99 5.54 4.76
CA SER A 186 -13.41 4.34 4.02
C SER A 186 -12.32 3.69 3.14
N ILE A 187 -11.43 4.49 2.52
CA ILE A 187 -10.46 3.98 1.52
C ILE A 187 -9.44 2.99 2.13
N PRO A 188 -8.67 3.34 3.19
CA PRO A 188 -7.80 2.38 3.89
C PRO A 188 -8.47 1.08 4.31
N ILE A 189 -9.72 1.13 4.76
CA ILE A 189 -10.48 -0.07 5.16
C ILE A 189 -10.75 -0.96 3.94
N GLY A 190 -11.13 -0.37 2.80
CA GLY A 190 -11.32 -1.13 1.57
C GLY A 190 -10.02 -1.79 1.10
N TYR A 191 -8.87 -1.11 1.18
CA TYR A 191 -7.57 -1.69 0.82
C TYR A 191 -7.09 -2.76 1.80
N LEU A 192 -7.47 -2.66 3.08
CA LEU A 192 -7.30 -3.75 4.05
C LEU A 192 -8.13 -4.97 3.66
N GLY A 193 -9.40 -4.77 3.28
CA GLY A 193 -10.27 -5.82 2.77
C GLY A 193 -9.70 -6.49 1.51
N ALA A 194 -9.27 -5.69 0.54
CA ALA A 194 -8.60 -6.17 -0.67
C ALA A 194 -7.33 -6.98 -0.35
N SER A 195 -6.51 -6.52 0.61
CA SER A 195 -5.30 -7.24 1.04
C SER A 195 -5.62 -8.63 1.60
N LEU A 196 -6.68 -8.75 2.40
CA LEU A 196 -7.13 -10.03 2.95
C LEU A 196 -7.64 -10.99 1.87
N VAL A 197 -8.40 -10.47 0.89
CA VAL A 197 -8.83 -11.25 -0.29
C VAL A 197 -7.63 -11.74 -1.09
N ILE A 198 -6.65 -10.87 -1.32
CA ILE A 198 -5.41 -11.21 -2.03
C ILE A 198 -4.60 -12.26 -1.29
N PHE A 199 -4.46 -12.13 0.05
CA PHE A 199 -3.83 -13.17 0.86
C PHE A 199 -4.58 -14.49 0.74
N ALA A 200 -5.90 -14.49 0.83
CA ALA A 200 -6.70 -15.69 0.71
C ALA A 200 -6.47 -16.38 -0.65
N ALA A 201 -6.56 -15.62 -1.76
CA ALA A 201 -6.29 -16.13 -3.10
C ALA A 201 -4.86 -16.70 -3.23
N TYR A 202 -3.88 -15.99 -2.67
CA TYR A 202 -2.49 -16.42 -2.63
C TYR A 202 -2.30 -17.74 -1.85
N TYR A 203 -2.91 -17.89 -0.68
CA TYR A 203 -2.83 -19.12 0.12
C TYR A 203 -3.44 -20.32 -0.60
N VAL A 204 -4.56 -20.11 -1.30
CA VAL A 204 -5.24 -21.16 -2.10
C VAL A 204 -4.36 -21.60 -3.27
N VAL A 205 -3.85 -20.65 -4.05
CA VAL A 205 -3.18 -20.94 -5.32
C VAL A 205 -1.70 -21.33 -5.13
N CYS A 206 -0.94 -20.56 -4.36
CA CYS A 206 0.52 -20.71 -4.29
C CYS A 206 1.01 -21.64 -3.18
N LEU A 207 0.29 -21.74 -2.06
CA LEU A 207 0.76 -22.50 -0.89
C LEU A 207 0.10 -23.88 -0.72
N ARG A 208 -0.87 -24.24 -1.58
CA ARG A 208 -1.51 -25.57 -1.68
C ARG A 208 -1.64 -26.27 -0.32
N GLN A 209 -2.46 -25.68 0.56
CA GLN A 209 -2.61 -26.15 1.94
C GLN A 209 -3.22 -27.55 2.00
N ARG A 210 -2.53 -28.49 2.66
CA ARG A 210 -3.06 -29.81 3.01
C ARG A 210 -3.67 -29.76 4.42
N GLY A 211 -4.90 -30.25 4.57
CA GLY A 211 -5.63 -30.35 5.84
C GLY A 211 -6.60 -29.20 6.10
N PHE A 212 -7.82 -29.56 6.55
CA PHE A 212 -8.95 -28.64 6.75
C PHE A 212 -8.65 -27.47 7.70
N TRP A 213 -7.89 -27.68 8.77
CA TRP A 213 -7.54 -26.62 9.74
C TRP A 213 -6.76 -25.46 9.13
N ARG A 214 -6.00 -25.70 8.06
CA ARG A 214 -5.25 -24.64 7.36
C ARG A 214 -6.14 -23.81 6.42
N TRP A 215 -7.35 -24.28 6.12
CA TRP A 215 -8.33 -23.56 5.32
C TRP A 215 -9.13 -22.54 6.12
N ILE A 216 -9.37 -22.81 7.41
CA ILE A 216 -10.10 -21.90 8.31
C ILE A 216 -9.56 -20.45 8.25
N PRO A 217 -8.27 -20.16 8.50
CA PRO A 217 -7.79 -18.78 8.44
C PRO A 217 -7.92 -18.17 7.05
N THR A 218 -7.82 -18.97 5.99
CA THR A 218 -7.98 -18.52 4.60
C THR A 218 -9.42 -18.11 4.31
N ILE A 219 -10.39 -18.93 4.74
CA ILE A 219 -11.82 -18.66 4.58
C ILE A 219 -12.24 -17.45 5.42
N VAL A 220 -11.81 -17.40 6.68
CA VAL A 220 -12.09 -16.27 7.57
C VAL A 220 -11.50 -14.98 7.00
N ALA A 221 -10.23 -14.99 6.57
CA ALA A 221 -9.60 -13.83 5.95
C ALA A 221 -10.30 -13.42 4.64
N GLY A 222 -10.63 -14.38 3.76
CA GLY A 222 -11.32 -14.11 2.50
C GLY A 222 -12.71 -13.52 2.71
N GLY A 223 -13.52 -14.12 3.59
CA GLY A 223 -14.86 -13.65 3.92
C GLY A 223 -14.86 -12.28 4.59
N LEU A 224 -14.00 -12.09 5.60
CA LEU A 224 -13.81 -10.79 6.24
C LEU A 224 -13.29 -9.74 5.25
N GLY A 225 -12.36 -10.13 4.38
CA GLY A 225 -11.80 -9.28 3.34
C GLY A 225 -12.86 -8.78 2.37
N LEU A 226 -13.73 -9.67 1.89
CA LEU A 226 -14.86 -9.32 1.02
C LEU A 226 -15.85 -8.40 1.75
N PHE A 227 -16.18 -8.70 3.00
CA PHE A 227 -17.05 -7.87 3.83
C PHE A 227 -16.51 -6.43 3.95
N LEU A 228 -15.23 -6.26 4.30
CA LEU A 228 -14.60 -4.94 4.43
C LEU A 228 -14.45 -4.23 3.09
N LEU A 229 -14.12 -4.97 2.02
CA LEU A 229 -13.98 -4.42 0.68
C LEU A 229 -15.30 -3.81 0.20
N VAL A 230 -16.41 -4.54 0.31
CA VAL A 230 -17.75 -4.06 -0.07
C VAL A 230 -18.27 -3.01 0.91
N GLY A 231 -18.12 -3.26 2.22
CA GLY A 231 -18.55 -2.35 3.28
C GLY A 231 -17.87 -0.98 3.22
N SER A 232 -16.63 -0.91 2.70
CA SER A 232 -15.94 0.37 2.49
C SER A 232 -16.65 1.30 1.49
N ALA A 233 -17.52 0.77 0.62
CA ALA A 233 -18.22 1.52 -0.41
C ALA A 233 -17.29 2.39 -1.29
N SER A 234 -16.03 1.95 -1.46
CA SER A 234 -15.00 2.67 -2.21
C SER A 234 -14.62 1.91 -3.47
N ARG A 235 -14.69 2.59 -4.62
CA ARG A 235 -14.40 1.99 -5.93
C ARG A 235 -12.92 1.69 -6.13
N GLY A 236 -12.04 2.52 -5.56
CA GLY A 236 -10.60 2.39 -5.68
C GLY A 236 -10.08 1.02 -5.22
N PRO A 237 -10.36 0.60 -3.98
CA PRO A 237 -10.01 -0.74 -3.48
C PRO A 237 -10.52 -1.90 -4.34
N ILE A 238 -11.74 -1.82 -4.86
CA ILE A 238 -12.33 -2.87 -5.72
C ILE A 238 -11.54 -2.97 -7.03
N LEU A 239 -11.28 -1.84 -7.68
CA LEU A 239 -10.46 -1.79 -8.90
C LEU A 239 -9.04 -2.29 -8.64
N GLY A 240 -8.42 -1.86 -7.53
CA GLY A 240 -7.08 -2.29 -7.14
C GLY A 240 -7.00 -3.81 -6.90
N ALA A 241 -7.99 -4.39 -6.21
CA ALA A 241 -8.10 -5.83 -6.02
C ALA A 241 -8.27 -6.57 -7.36
N ALA A 242 -9.17 -6.10 -8.22
CA ALA A 242 -9.43 -6.70 -9.52
C ALA A 242 -8.17 -6.72 -10.40
N VAL A 243 -7.50 -5.58 -10.56
CA VAL A 243 -6.26 -5.49 -11.35
C VAL A 243 -5.15 -6.36 -10.75
N THR A 244 -5.03 -6.41 -9.43
CA THR A 244 -4.04 -7.26 -8.75
C THR A 244 -4.31 -8.75 -8.96
N LEU A 245 -5.57 -9.18 -8.90
CA LEU A 245 -5.95 -10.56 -9.17
C LEU A 245 -5.76 -10.92 -10.65
N LEU A 246 -6.03 -10.00 -11.58
CA LEU A 246 -5.72 -10.20 -13.00
C LEU A 246 -4.21 -10.37 -13.22
N PHE A 247 -3.40 -9.49 -12.62
CA PHE A 247 -1.94 -9.61 -12.65
C PHE A 247 -1.47 -10.95 -12.06
N PHE A 248 -2.07 -11.38 -10.95
CA PHE A 248 -1.78 -12.66 -10.32
C PHE A 248 -2.10 -13.86 -11.23
N PHE A 249 -3.32 -13.91 -11.76
CA PHE A 249 -3.77 -15.01 -12.60
C PHE A 249 -3.03 -15.05 -13.94
N ALA A 250 -2.68 -13.90 -14.52
CA ALA A 250 -1.83 -13.83 -15.70
C ALA A 250 -0.45 -14.48 -15.44
N ALA A 251 0.17 -14.19 -14.28
CA ALA A 251 1.45 -14.80 -13.91
C ALA A 251 1.34 -16.31 -13.65
N GLN A 252 0.20 -16.78 -13.14
CA GLN A 252 -0.03 -18.19 -12.80
C GLN A 252 -0.74 -18.99 -13.90
N ALA A 253 -1.08 -18.39 -15.04
CA ALA A 253 -1.87 -19.01 -16.10
C ALA A 253 -1.29 -20.35 -16.60
N ARG A 254 0.04 -20.49 -16.62
CA ARG A 254 0.72 -21.74 -17.02
C ARG A 254 0.65 -22.87 -15.98
N ARG A 255 0.36 -22.54 -14.71
CA ARG A 255 0.37 -23.47 -13.56
C ARG A 255 -1.03 -23.81 -13.08
N LEU A 256 -2.00 -22.99 -13.42
CA LEU A 256 -3.36 -23.16 -12.98
C LEU A 256 -4.08 -24.14 -13.89
N ASP A 257 -4.82 -25.07 -13.29
CA ASP A 257 -5.87 -25.78 -14.00
C ASP A 257 -6.94 -24.75 -14.38
N PHE A 258 -7.18 -24.58 -15.68
CA PHE A 258 -8.14 -23.64 -16.24
C PHE A 258 -9.52 -23.76 -15.56
N ARG A 259 -9.90 -24.96 -15.11
CA ARG A 259 -11.14 -25.21 -14.37
C ARG A 259 -11.17 -24.52 -13.01
N GLY A 260 -10.06 -24.56 -12.26
CA GLY A 260 -9.95 -23.92 -10.95
C GLY A 260 -9.95 -22.39 -11.03
N VAL A 261 -9.31 -21.82 -12.05
CA VAL A 261 -9.34 -20.37 -12.30
C VAL A 261 -10.71 -19.92 -12.72
N SER A 262 -11.34 -20.64 -13.64
CA SER A 262 -12.69 -20.34 -14.10
C SER A 262 -13.67 -20.42 -12.93
N PHE A 263 -13.55 -21.42 -12.05
CA PHE A 263 -14.37 -21.52 -10.84
C PHE A 263 -14.16 -20.34 -9.88
N LEU A 264 -12.91 -19.91 -9.64
CA LEU A 264 -12.61 -18.75 -8.80
C LEU A 264 -13.11 -17.43 -9.40
N LEU A 265 -12.96 -17.24 -10.72
CA LEU A 265 -13.43 -16.06 -11.43
C LEU A 265 -14.95 -16.01 -11.48
N VAL A 266 -15.60 -17.11 -11.88
CA VAL A 266 -17.06 -17.21 -11.91
C VAL A 266 -17.63 -17.09 -10.49
N GLY A 267 -17.05 -17.80 -9.51
CA GLY A 267 -17.45 -17.69 -8.11
C GLY A 267 -17.25 -16.29 -7.54
N GLY A 268 -16.18 -15.60 -7.94
CA GLY A 268 -15.94 -14.20 -7.59
C GLY A 268 -16.96 -13.25 -8.22
N ILE A 269 -17.25 -13.40 -9.51
CA ILE A 269 -18.26 -12.60 -10.22
C ILE A 269 -19.66 -12.85 -9.63
N VAL A 270 -20.02 -14.11 -9.41
CA VAL A 270 -21.30 -14.48 -8.79
C VAL A 270 -21.37 -13.98 -7.37
N GLY A 271 -20.28 -14.06 -6.60
CA GLY A 271 -20.22 -13.54 -5.23
C GLY A 271 -20.38 -12.02 -5.17
N VAL A 272 -19.67 -11.29 -6.04
CA VAL A 272 -19.81 -9.82 -6.15
C VAL A 272 -21.21 -9.46 -6.63
N THR A 273 -21.73 -10.14 -7.65
CA THR A 273 -23.09 -9.90 -8.17
C THR A 273 -24.14 -10.20 -7.11
N GLY A 274 -24.00 -11.30 -6.36
CA GLY A 274 -24.88 -11.64 -5.25
C GLY A 274 -24.83 -10.63 -4.11
N LEU A 275 -23.65 -10.11 -3.77
CA LEU A 275 -23.50 -9.02 -2.80
C LEU A 275 -24.12 -7.71 -3.29
N VAL A 276 -23.97 -7.39 -4.58
CA VAL A 276 -24.63 -6.24 -5.21
C VAL A 276 -26.15 -6.43 -5.19
N MET A 277 -26.68 -7.58 -5.59
CA MET A 277 -28.12 -7.83 -5.56
C MET A 277 -28.67 -7.75 -4.13
N LEU A 278 -27.99 -8.36 -3.15
CA LEU A 278 -28.36 -8.27 -1.74
C LEU A 278 -28.43 -6.82 -1.27
N ALA A 279 -27.43 -6.01 -1.64
CA ALA A 279 -27.41 -4.59 -1.30
C ALA A 279 -28.48 -3.77 -2.07
N GLN A 280 -28.96 -4.21 -3.24
CA GLN A 280 -30.11 -3.58 -3.94
C GLN A 280 -31.40 -3.85 -3.18
N PHE A 281 -31.59 -5.10 -2.76
CA PHE A 281 -32.76 -5.49 -1.98
C PHE A 281 -32.83 -4.77 -0.62
N THR A 282 -31.69 -4.37 -0.04
CA THR A 282 -31.66 -3.59 1.22
C THR A 282 -31.78 -2.08 1.01
N GLY A 283 -31.93 -1.58 -0.23
CA GLY A 283 -31.99 -0.14 -0.50
C GLY A 283 -30.67 0.60 -0.26
N SER A 284 -29.54 -0.10 -0.35
CA SER A 284 -28.23 0.40 0.08
C SER A 284 -27.71 1.58 -0.76
N ALA A 285 -27.29 2.65 -0.08
CA ALA A 285 -26.58 3.80 -0.66
C ALA A 285 -25.28 3.42 -1.40
N VAL A 286 -24.72 2.24 -1.14
CA VAL A 286 -23.53 1.70 -1.81
C VAL A 286 -23.77 1.51 -3.32
N ILE A 287 -24.98 1.14 -3.71
CA ILE A 287 -25.28 0.80 -5.11
C ILE A 287 -25.61 2.03 -5.92
N ASN A 288 -26.34 2.97 -5.34
CA ASN A 288 -26.53 4.29 -5.96
C ASN A 288 -25.18 4.94 -6.27
N ARG A 289 -24.16 4.70 -5.44
CA ARG A 289 -22.78 5.15 -5.70
C ARG A 289 -22.04 4.29 -6.72
N ILE A 290 -22.24 2.98 -6.80
CA ILE A 290 -21.58 2.17 -7.86
C ILE A 290 -22.20 2.47 -9.23
N MET A 291 -23.52 2.61 -9.30
CA MET A 291 -24.26 2.84 -10.56
C MET A 291 -24.32 4.32 -10.99
N GLY A 292 -24.11 5.28 -10.08
CA GLY A 292 -24.18 6.72 -10.37
C GLY A 292 -23.09 7.28 -11.29
N ILE A 293 -22.20 6.45 -11.84
CA ILE A 293 -21.10 6.86 -12.74
C ILE A 293 -21.64 7.43 -14.05
N GLY A 294 -22.60 6.73 -14.67
CA GLY A 294 -23.18 7.17 -15.95
C GLY A 294 -23.94 8.50 -15.82
N TYR A 295 -24.57 8.72 -14.66
CA TYR A 295 -25.32 9.94 -14.38
C TYR A 295 -24.41 11.12 -14.03
N ALA A 296 -23.35 10.92 -13.22
CA ALA A 296 -22.42 11.98 -12.80
C ALA A 296 -21.58 12.54 -13.98
N VAL A 297 -21.21 11.69 -14.94
CA VAL A 297 -20.52 12.11 -16.18
C VAL A 297 -21.46 12.87 -17.12
N ALA A 298 -22.75 12.50 -17.16
CA ALA A 298 -23.75 13.18 -17.98
C ALA A 298 -24.25 14.52 -17.38
N THR A 299 -24.04 14.75 -16.08
CA THR A 299 -24.59 15.92 -15.34
C THR A 299 -23.53 16.87 -14.75
N ASN A 300 -22.25 16.72 -15.11
CA ASN A 300 -21.18 17.61 -14.62
C ASN A 300 -21.06 17.71 -13.08
N SER A 301 -21.42 16.65 -12.34
CA SER A 301 -21.26 16.61 -10.88
C SER A 301 -20.16 15.62 -10.46
N GLU A 302 -19.39 15.93 -9.40
CA GLU A 302 -18.26 15.23 -8.74
C GLU A 302 -17.21 14.48 -9.60
N GLY A 303 -17.58 13.74 -10.64
CA GLY A 303 -16.68 13.15 -11.64
C GLY A 303 -15.99 14.19 -12.52
N ALA A 304 -16.62 15.33 -12.78
CA ALA A 304 -16.02 16.46 -13.50
C ALA A 304 -14.85 17.10 -12.71
N ALA A 305 -14.86 17.03 -11.37
CA ALA A 305 -13.81 17.61 -10.54
C ALA A 305 -12.44 16.97 -10.81
N ARG A 306 -12.37 15.66 -11.09
CA ARG A 306 -11.08 15.01 -11.42
C ARG A 306 -10.54 15.40 -12.78
N VAL A 307 -11.42 15.63 -13.76
CA VAL A 307 -11.01 16.09 -15.09
C VAL A 307 -10.41 17.48 -14.99
N ASN A 308 -11.09 18.40 -14.29
CA ASN A 308 -10.57 19.75 -14.03
C ASN A 308 -9.22 19.71 -13.30
N LEU A 309 -9.05 18.85 -12.29
CA LEU A 309 -7.76 18.70 -11.61
C LEU A 309 -6.64 18.21 -12.53
N TYR A 310 -6.95 17.34 -13.49
CA TYR A 310 -5.96 16.88 -14.48
C TYR A 310 -5.62 17.94 -15.50
N GLU A 311 -6.58 18.77 -15.89
CA GLU A 311 -6.36 19.93 -16.76
C GLU A 311 -5.46 20.96 -16.07
N MET A 312 -5.79 21.37 -14.85
CA MET A 312 -4.95 22.25 -14.04
C MET A 312 -3.54 21.69 -13.84
N ALA A 313 -3.42 20.40 -13.52
CA ALA A 313 -2.11 19.75 -13.41
C ALA A 313 -1.34 19.77 -14.73
N ALA A 314 -2.01 19.55 -15.87
CA ALA A 314 -1.37 19.56 -17.17
C ALA A 314 -0.81 20.94 -17.53
N GLU A 315 -1.55 22.01 -17.22
CA GLU A 315 -1.10 23.39 -17.41
C GLU A 315 0.13 23.72 -16.54
N GLU A 316 0.09 23.38 -15.25
CA GLU A 316 1.23 23.58 -14.34
C GLU A 316 2.46 22.75 -14.75
N ILE A 317 2.24 21.50 -15.17
CA ILE A 317 3.29 20.61 -15.70
C ILE A 317 3.91 21.19 -16.98
N ALA A 318 3.10 21.73 -17.88
CA ALA A 318 3.58 22.35 -19.12
C ALA A 318 4.40 23.62 -18.84
N ALA A 319 4.08 24.35 -17.77
CA ALA A 319 4.83 25.53 -17.35
C ALA A 319 6.18 25.20 -16.70
N SER A 320 6.31 24.08 -15.99
CA SER A 320 7.56 23.65 -15.35
C SER A 320 7.87 22.15 -15.59
N PRO A 321 8.16 21.75 -16.84
CA PRO A 321 8.27 20.33 -17.21
C PRO A 321 9.55 19.65 -16.72
N ILE A 322 10.58 20.40 -16.27
CA ILE A 322 11.85 19.78 -15.87
C ILE A 322 11.87 19.52 -14.36
N VAL A 323 11.49 20.51 -13.56
CA VAL A 323 11.62 20.49 -12.09
C VAL A 323 10.30 20.50 -11.33
N GLY A 324 9.16 20.63 -12.03
CA GLY A 324 7.85 20.72 -11.41
C GLY A 324 7.55 22.12 -10.88
N SER A 325 6.28 22.36 -10.55
CA SER A 325 5.76 23.66 -10.12
C SER A 325 5.44 23.70 -8.63
N SER A 326 4.85 22.62 -8.07
CA SER A 326 4.20 22.62 -6.76
C SER A 326 4.02 21.19 -6.20
N LEU A 327 4.00 21.04 -4.86
CA LEU A 327 3.58 19.76 -4.25
C LEU A 327 2.07 19.52 -4.41
N THR A 328 1.30 20.60 -4.53
CA THR A 328 -0.16 20.65 -4.51
C THR A 328 -0.66 21.63 -5.53
N LEU A 329 -1.79 21.33 -6.17
CA LEU A 329 -2.52 22.33 -6.94
C LEU A 329 -3.21 23.30 -5.98
N ARG A 330 -3.31 24.57 -6.35
CA ARG A 330 -4.01 25.57 -5.56
C ARG A 330 -5.29 26.00 -6.26
N ALA A 331 -6.42 25.88 -5.57
CA ALA A 331 -7.67 26.46 -6.04
C ALA A 331 -7.69 27.98 -5.84
N ASP A 332 -8.61 28.66 -6.51
CA ASP A 332 -8.80 30.11 -6.41
C ASP A 332 -9.12 30.58 -4.98
N ASP A 333 -9.75 29.71 -4.17
CA ASP A 333 -10.05 29.95 -2.76
C ASP A 333 -8.84 29.69 -1.82
N GLY A 334 -7.68 29.37 -2.40
CA GLY A 334 -6.45 29.06 -1.68
C GLY A 334 -6.39 27.65 -1.08
N THR A 335 -7.36 26.78 -1.35
CA THR A 335 -7.33 25.38 -0.91
C THR A 335 -6.32 24.55 -1.72
N ASP A 336 -5.65 23.62 -1.05
CA ASP A 336 -4.78 22.63 -1.70
C ASP A 336 -5.60 21.47 -2.26
N MET A 337 -5.36 21.13 -3.53
CA MET A 337 -5.97 20.04 -4.25
C MET A 337 -4.94 19.05 -4.79
N TYR A 338 -5.36 17.78 -4.94
CA TYR A 338 -4.49 16.69 -5.35
C TYR A 338 -5.11 15.89 -6.49
N PRO A 339 -4.38 15.64 -7.60
CA PRO A 339 -4.89 14.87 -8.72
C PRO A 339 -5.07 13.37 -8.39
N HIS A 340 -4.46 12.85 -7.32
CA HIS A 340 -4.61 11.45 -6.88
C HIS A 340 -4.12 10.44 -7.93
N ASN A 341 -2.99 10.74 -8.56
CA ASN A 341 -2.32 9.87 -9.52
C ASN A 341 -0.80 10.02 -9.40
N LEU A 342 -0.11 8.91 -9.14
CA LEU A 342 1.34 8.88 -8.92
C LEU A 342 2.16 9.64 -9.97
N PHE A 343 1.88 9.45 -11.25
CA PHE A 343 2.67 10.05 -12.32
C PHE A 343 2.36 11.54 -12.46
N ILE A 344 1.10 11.93 -12.36
CA ILE A 344 0.71 13.35 -12.42
C ILE A 344 1.28 14.09 -11.21
N GLU A 345 1.19 13.53 -10.00
CA GLU A 345 1.73 14.13 -8.78
C GLU A 345 3.25 14.25 -8.81
N SER A 346 3.96 13.22 -9.28
CA SER A 346 5.42 13.28 -9.39
C SER A 346 5.86 14.30 -10.45
N MET A 347 5.13 14.38 -11.55
CA MET A 347 5.40 15.33 -12.63
C MET A 347 5.12 16.77 -12.21
N LEU A 348 4.02 17.00 -11.48
CA LEU A 348 3.69 18.28 -10.86
C LEU A 348 4.77 18.71 -9.84
N ALA A 349 5.17 17.80 -8.94
CA ALA A 349 6.07 18.11 -7.85
C ALA A 349 7.54 18.23 -8.25
N THR A 350 8.00 17.40 -9.18
CA THR A 350 9.44 17.22 -9.45
C THR A 350 9.82 17.29 -10.92
N GLY A 351 8.82 17.46 -11.79
CA GLY A 351 9.03 17.45 -13.21
C GLY A 351 9.56 16.11 -13.73
N LEU A 352 10.21 16.14 -14.90
CA LEU A 352 10.92 14.99 -15.44
C LEU A 352 12.09 14.55 -14.53
N ALA A 353 12.69 15.48 -13.78
CA ALA A 353 13.84 15.20 -12.91
C ALA A 353 13.55 14.15 -11.82
N GLY A 354 12.35 14.15 -11.24
CA GLY A 354 11.94 13.08 -10.32
C GLY A 354 11.09 11.99 -10.97
N THR A 355 10.26 12.33 -11.96
CA THR A 355 9.33 11.36 -12.59
C THR A 355 10.07 10.27 -13.37
N ILE A 356 11.19 10.58 -14.04
CA ILE A 356 11.99 9.58 -14.76
C ILE A 356 12.61 8.57 -13.77
N PRO A 357 13.35 8.98 -12.72
CA PRO A 357 13.83 8.06 -11.70
C PRO A 357 12.72 7.22 -11.04
N LEU A 358 11.57 7.83 -10.73
CA LEU A 358 10.41 7.10 -10.19
C LEU A 358 9.93 6.02 -11.14
N THR A 359 9.78 6.35 -12.43
CA THR A 359 9.34 5.41 -13.46
C THR A 359 10.32 4.23 -13.57
N TYR A 360 11.62 4.49 -13.48
CA TYR A 360 12.64 3.45 -13.45
C TYR A 360 12.51 2.52 -12.23
N VAL A 361 12.32 3.09 -11.03
CA VAL A 361 12.08 2.31 -9.79
C VAL A 361 10.87 1.41 -9.96
N LEU A 362 9.76 1.95 -10.48
CA LEU A 362 8.53 1.20 -10.71
C LEU A 362 8.75 0.07 -11.72
N PHE A 363 9.38 0.35 -12.86
CA PHE A 363 9.70 -0.67 -13.86
C PHE A 363 10.54 -1.81 -13.26
N TYR A 364 11.56 -1.49 -12.47
CA TYR A 364 12.37 -2.49 -11.79
C TYR A 364 11.55 -3.28 -10.76
N ALA A 365 10.68 -2.62 -9.99
CA ALA A 365 9.76 -3.25 -9.05
C ALA A 365 8.80 -4.22 -9.74
N PHE A 366 8.20 -3.84 -10.87
CA PHE A 366 7.36 -4.71 -11.71
C PHE A 366 8.13 -5.92 -12.24
N LYS A 367 9.36 -5.72 -12.72
CA LYS A 367 10.23 -6.83 -13.16
C LYS A 367 10.50 -7.81 -12.02
N CYS A 368 10.80 -7.31 -10.82
CA CYS A 368 10.97 -8.13 -9.62
C CYS A 368 9.66 -8.85 -9.24
N ALA A 369 8.53 -8.14 -9.22
CA ALA A 369 7.22 -8.68 -8.89
C ALA A 369 6.85 -9.86 -9.79
N TRP A 370 7.02 -9.69 -11.09
CA TRP A 370 6.78 -10.72 -12.09
C TRP A 370 7.71 -11.93 -11.93
N THR A 371 9.02 -11.66 -11.74
CA THR A 371 10.03 -12.72 -11.52
C THR A 371 9.72 -13.55 -10.28
N ILE A 372 9.31 -12.92 -9.18
CA ILE A 372 8.92 -13.60 -7.94
C ILE A 372 7.71 -14.52 -8.19
N LEU A 373 6.65 -14.03 -8.84
CA LEU A 373 5.45 -14.82 -9.10
C LEU A 373 5.72 -16.03 -9.99
N LEU A 374 6.58 -15.86 -11.00
CA LEU A 374 6.97 -16.95 -11.88
C LEU A 374 7.90 -17.95 -11.20
N ASN A 375 8.93 -17.52 -10.50
CA ASN A 375 10.01 -18.42 -10.10
C ASN A 375 9.95 -18.86 -8.63
N ARG A 376 9.33 -18.07 -7.74
CA ARG A 376 9.29 -18.30 -6.29
C ARG A 376 7.89 -18.01 -5.74
N ALA A 377 6.92 -18.83 -6.12
CA ALA A 377 5.52 -18.65 -5.78
C ALA A 377 5.26 -18.54 -4.27
N GLU A 378 6.10 -19.13 -3.42
CA GLU A 378 6.03 -19.03 -1.95
C GLU A 378 6.35 -17.63 -1.38
N LEU A 379 6.85 -16.73 -2.23
CA LEU A 379 7.10 -15.30 -1.96
C LEU A 379 6.15 -14.39 -2.74
N GLY A 380 5.24 -14.96 -3.54
CA GLY A 380 4.33 -14.22 -4.45
C GLY A 380 3.49 -13.15 -3.78
N TRP A 381 3.15 -13.31 -2.49
CA TRP A 381 2.39 -12.34 -1.71
C TRP A 381 3.01 -10.94 -1.72
N VAL A 382 4.35 -10.83 -1.77
CA VAL A 382 5.05 -9.54 -1.84
C VAL A 382 4.68 -8.80 -3.13
N SER A 383 4.71 -9.52 -4.26
CA SER A 383 4.35 -8.97 -5.58
C SER A 383 2.89 -8.50 -5.61
N LEU A 384 1.99 -9.25 -4.97
CA LEU A 384 0.57 -8.94 -4.96
C LEU A 384 0.27 -7.71 -4.10
N LEU A 385 0.88 -7.59 -2.91
CA LEU A 385 0.72 -6.39 -2.09
C LEU A 385 1.32 -5.15 -2.77
N PHE A 386 2.50 -5.28 -3.41
CA PHE A 386 3.05 -4.21 -4.23
C PHE A 386 2.05 -3.76 -5.31
N MET A 387 1.50 -4.70 -6.08
CA MET A 387 0.55 -4.36 -7.14
C MET A 387 -0.71 -3.67 -6.60
N LEU A 388 -1.24 -4.16 -5.48
CA LEU A 388 -2.41 -3.57 -4.83
C LEU A 388 -2.15 -2.12 -4.40
N TYR A 389 -1.03 -1.86 -3.73
CA TYR A 389 -0.72 -0.52 -3.24
C TYR A 389 -0.16 0.41 -4.33
N PHE A 390 0.37 -0.13 -5.43
CA PHE A 390 0.58 0.64 -6.66
C PHE A 390 -0.76 1.14 -7.20
N MET A 391 -1.77 0.26 -7.30
CA MET A 391 -3.11 0.67 -7.73
C MET A 391 -3.75 1.68 -6.76
N TYR A 392 -3.50 1.55 -5.45
CA TYR A 392 -3.86 2.59 -4.49
C TYR A 392 -3.31 3.95 -4.89
N GLN A 393 -2.01 4.03 -5.19
CA GLN A 393 -1.36 5.28 -5.56
C GLN A 393 -1.74 5.84 -6.94
N MET A 394 -2.28 4.99 -7.83
CA MET A 394 -2.78 5.41 -9.15
C MET A 394 -4.17 6.06 -9.10
N VAL A 395 -4.96 5.77 -8.06
CA VAL A 395 -6.37 6.21 -7.96
C VAL A 395 -6.67 7.03 -6.71
N GLY A 396 -5.68 7.16 -5.83
CA GLY A 396 -5.78 7.73 -4.49
C GLY A 396 -4.42 7.88 -3.81
N GLY A 397 -4.45 8.37 -2.57
CA GLY A 397 -3.24 8.63 -1.79
C GLY A 397 -2.49 9.88 -2.23
N ALA A 398 -1.40 10.17 -1.52
CA ALA A 398 -0.46 11.25 -1.84
C ALA A 398 0.95 10.72 -1.66
N ILE A 399 1.86 11.06 -2.57
CA ILE A 399 3.25 10.54 -2.61
C ILE A 399 3.93 10.56 -1.25
N TYR A 400 3.80 11.66 -0.50
CA TYR A 400 4.47 11.90 0.78
C TYR A 400 3.90 11.12 1.97
N SER A 401 2.73 10.50 1.84
CA SER A 401 2.02 9.85 2.97
C SER A 401 1.66 8.38 2.71
N SER A 402 1.95 7.85 1.53
CA SER A 402 1.59 6.48 1.14
C SER A 402 2.63 5.43 1.57
N GLY A 403 2.74 5.22 2.89
CA GLY A 403 3.69 4.27 3.48
C GLY A 403 3.58 2.85 2.91
N GLN A 404 2.36 2.32 2.72
CA GLN A 404 2.18 0.97 2.18
C GLN A 404 2.72 0.81 0.75
N PHE A 405 2.52 1.81 -0.10
CA PHE A 405 3.04 1.79 -1.48
C PHE A 405 4.57 1.76 -1.49
N TRP A 406 5.21 2.64 -0.73
CA TRP A 406 6.67 2.75 -0.71
C TRP A 406 7.34 1.56 -0.04
N ILE A 407 6.79 1.09 1.08
CA ILE A 407 7.27 -0.13 1.74
C ILE A 407 7.02 -1.33 0.82
N GLY A 408 5.91 -1.40 0.07
CA GLY A 408 5.62 -2.49 -0.87
C GLY A 408 6.59 -2.54 -2.03
N THR A 409 6.86 -1.36 -2.60
CA THR A 409 7.87 -1.17 -3.64
C THR A 409 9.25 -1.59 -3.15
N ALA A 410 9.68 -1.12 -1.97
CA ALA A 410 10.94 -1.52 -1.37
C ALA A 410 11.01 -3.03 -1.08
N THR A 411 9.92 -3.61 -0.58
CA THR A 411 9.82 -5.03 -0.23
C THR A 411 9.98 -5.91 -1.47
N VAL A 412 9.29 -5.58 -2.57
CA VAL A 412 9.37 -6.36 -3.81
C VAL A 412 10.74 -6.24 -4.50
N ILE A 413 11.35 -5.06 -4.45
CA ILE A 413 12.70 -4.83 -4.97
C ILE A 413 13.73 -5.62 -4.16
N SER A 414 13.66 -5.52 -2.82
CA SER A 414 14.54 -6.24 -1.91
C SER A 414 14.42 -7.76 -2.10
N CYS A 415 13.18 -8.27 -2.11
CA CYS A 415 12.91 -9.70 -2.31
C CYS A 415 13.42 -10.19 -3.67
N GLY A 416 13.09 -9.49 -4.75
CA GLY A 416 13.49 -9.86 -6.11
C GLY A 416 15.01 -9.84 -6.30
N THR A 417 15.70 -8.88 -5.68
CA THR A 417 17.16 -8.81 -5.76
C THR A 417 17.83 -9.88 -4.90
N TRP A 418 17.28 -10.20 -3.73
CA TRP A 418 17.71 -11.34 -2.93
C TRP A 418 17.59 -12.66 -3.71
N ILE A 419 16.45 -12.90 -4.39
CA ILE A 419 16.28 -14.09 -5.23
C ILE A 419 17.36 -14.15 -6.32
N ARG A 420 17.61 -13.05 -7.04
CA ARG A 420 18.63 -13.02 -8.09
C ARG A 420 20.03 -13.34 -7.57
N ARG A 421 20.40 -12.85 -6.39
CA ARG A 421 21.70 -13.12 -5.78
C ARG A 421 21.87 -14.59 -5.38
N ASN A 422 20.85 -15.21 -4.79
CA ASN A 422 20.93 -16.59 -4.31
C ASN A 422 20.60 -17.63 -5.40
N ASN A 423 19.95 -17.24 -6.51
CA ASN A 423 19.69 -18.14 -7.64
C ASN A 423 20.90 -18.29 -8.60
N TYR A 424 22.04 -17.63 -8.35
CA TYR A 424 23.30 -17.96 -9.03
C TYR A 424 23.88 -19.31 -8.60
N GLU A 425 23.23 -20.03 -7.67
CA GLU A 425 23.56 -21.39 -7.23
C GLU A 425 22.55 -22.45 -7.68
N LEU A 426 21.72 -22.19 -8.69
CA LEU A 426 20.94 -23.26 -9.32
C LEU A 426 21.81 -23.91 -10.40
N PRO A 427 22.23 -25.18 -10.25
CA PRO A 427 22.91 -25.89 -11.31
C PRO A 427 21.95 -26.02 -12.51
N ASP A 428 22.54 -25.90 -13.70
CA ASP A 428 21.89 -25.91 -15.02
C ASP A 428 20.83 -27.00 -15.21
#